data_AF-A0AA35WEY1-F1
#
_entry.id   AF-A0AA35WEY1-F1
#
_cell.length_a   1.000
_cell.length_b   1.000
_cell.length_c   1.000
_cell.angle_alpha   90.00
_cell.angle_beta   90.00
_cell.angle_gamma   90.00
#
_symmetry.space_group_name_H-M   'P 1'
#
loop_
_entity.id
_entity.type
_entity.pdbx_description
1 polymer ?
#
loop_
_entity_poly.entity_id
_entity_poly.type
_entity_poly.pdbx_seq_one_letter_code
_entity_poly.pdbx_strand_id
1 'polypeptide(L)'
;IEDVDDNPPTFPEPPHYTIREDQSILTPFAVLQTEDRDTPENSDVFYSITGGETTEYFDVFSQTGQLYLNQLVDRETEVVHLLEITAQSFLGDASDCTELSCSVTTLTVSLIDVNDNTPQWSLREYIIGVNETTVPGTTIGRIEAQDADAEDFGLVWYRLTVPATPLVTLEEDTGVLRLNQSLDLLQFRVSPVFTAVAFDNRGSSPSSISMNVPVELVSVAEEYLVVLTISQSLAEVQADMNQLQRVVEMVPGARLSVYDIRESTASEEEAGGRVVKRQGPQTDVVLFGLSSDGGQLLTSQQTLDVISNNASVFGDMYTITTVKVFPVPASEEDSEDLDRLTLTIVVASVVVGVLLVVLFVTLCGCCWLQNRFPPHIIHTQ
;
A
#
# COMPACT_ATOMS: atom_id res chain seq x y z
N ILE A 1 26.32 59.49 42.81
CA ILE A 1 26.92 58.60 41.80
C ILE A 1 25.81 58.42 40.79
N GLU A 2 26.05 58.87 39.55
CA GLU A 2 25.11 58.70 38.44
C GLU A 2 25.30 57.31 37.87
N ASP A 3 24.22 56.73 37.36
CA ASP A 3 24.19 55.40 36.75
C ASP A 3 24.89 55.43 35.38
N VAL A 4 25.52 54.31 34.99
CA VAL A 4 26.16 54.11 33.69
C VAL A 4 25.65 52.78 33.15
N ASP A 5 25.33 52.72 31.85
CA ASP A 5 24.99 51.50 31.10
C ASP A 5 26.16 50.51 31.14
N ASP A 6 26.21 49.69 32.18
CA ASP A 6 27.27 48.73 32.47
C ASP A 6 26.75 47.32 32.79
N ASN A 7 25.43 47.12 32.74
CA ASN A 7 24.78 45.82 32.87
C ASN A 7 24.04 45.47 31.58
N PRO A 8 24.51 44.46 30.80
CA PRO A 8 23.81 44.10 29.57
C PRO A 8 22.41 43.54 29.86
N PRO A 9 21.47 43.65 28.91
CA PRO A 9 20.22 42.92 28.96
C PRO A 9 20.50 41.42 28.97
N THR A 10 19.87 40.69 29.88
CA THR A 10 20.07 39.23 30.03
C THR A 10 18.76 38.47 29.91
N PHE A 11 18.82 37.31 29.25
CA PHE A 11 17.72 36.34 29.26
C PHE A 11 17.79 35.50 30.55
N PRO A 12 16.74 35.48 31.39
CA PRO A 12 16.73 34.67 32.61
C PRO A 12 16.86 33.16 32.33
N GLU A 13 16.27 32.73 31.20
CA GLU A 13 16.34 31.37 30.67
C GLU A 13 16.30 31.42 29.13
N PRO A 14 16.81 30.40 28.42
CA PRO A 14 16.66 30.32 26.96
C PRO A 14 15.17 30.38 26.57
N PRO A 15 14.73 31.34 25.75
CA PRO A 15 13.33 31.51 25.44
C PRO A 15 12.78 30.34 24.63
N HIS A 16 11.61 29.84 25.05
CA HIS A 16 10.87 28.80 24.36
C HIS A 16 9.42 29.24 24.18
N TYR A 17 8.98 29.32 22.93
CA TYR A 17 7.60 29.68 22.57
C TYR A 17 6.96 28.64 21.68
N THR A 18 5.64 28.62 21.72
CA THR A 18 4.81 27.79 20.84
C THR A 18 3.94 28.67 19.97
N ILE A 19 3.79 28.32 18.69
CA ILE A 19 3.00 29.07 17.71
C ILE A 19 2.23 28.07 16.85
N ARG A 20 1.01 28.41 16.43
CA ARG A 20 0.27 27.57 15.47
C ARG A 20 0.85 27.76 14.07
N GLU A 21 0.88 26.71 13.26
CA GLU A 21 1.39 26.83 11.90
C GLU A 21 0.50 27.68 10.97
N ASP A 22 -0.80 27.76 11.29
CA ASP A 22 -1.75 28.64 10.61
C ASP A 22 -1.67 30.13 11.04
N GLN A 23 -0.65 30.50 11.83
CA GLN A 23 -0.46 31.88 12.27
C GLN A 23 -0.19 32.80 11.07
N SER A 24 -0.88 33.94 11.04
CA SER A 24 -0.70 34.94 9.99
C SER A 24 0.68 35.61 10.07
N ILE A 25 1.32 35.77 8.92
CA ILE A 25 2.55 36.56 8.81
C ILE A 25 2.35 38.00 9.27
N LEU A 26 3.43 38.64 9.73
CA LEU A 26 3.49 40.02 10.21
C LEU A 26 2.58 40.32 11.41
N THR A 27 2.14 39.27 12.11
CA THR A 27 1.40 39.41 13.37
C THR A 27 2.25 38.94 14.55
N PRO A 28 2.36 39.74 15.62
CA PRO A 28 3.07 39.30 16.82
C PRO A 28 2.42 38.08 17.46
N PHE A 29 3.22 37.07 17.84
CA PHE A 29 2.75 35.88 18.56
C PHE A 29 3.32 35.75 19.98
N ALA A 30 4.48 36.37 20.25
CA ALA A 30 5.13 36.33 21.55
C ALA A 30 5.94 37.62 21.81
N VAL A 31 6.35 37.82 23.07
CA VAL A 31 7.20 38.94 23.48
C VAL A 31 8.36 38.39 24.30
N LEU A 32 9.58 38.66 23.84
CA LEU A 32 10.81 38.30 24.54
C LEU A 32 10.88 38.95 25.92
N GLN A 33 11.49 38.23 26.86
CA GLN A 33 11.67 38.68 28.22
C GLN A 33 13.16 38.75 28.53
N THR A 34 13.65 39.95 28.84
CA THR A 34 15.00 40.18 29.34
C THR A 34 14.97 41.01 30.61
N GLU A 35 16.00 40.85 31.42
CA GLU A 35 16.27 41.68 32.58
C GLU A 35 17.55 42.48 32.36
N ASP A 36 17.43 43.79 32.50
CA ASP A 36 18.55 44.73 32.54
C ASP A 36 18.58 45.34 33.96
N ARG A 37 19.77 45.45 34.55
CA ARG A 37 19.94 45.89 35.95
C ARG A 37 20.29 47.36 36.09
N ASP A 38 20.42 48.08 34.99
CA ASP A 38 20.63 49.52 34.98
C ASP A 38 19.34 50.28 35.31
N THR A 39 19.46 51.59 35.56
CA THR A 39 18.28 52.42 35.82
C THR A 39 17.42 52.55 34.55
N PRO A 40 16.11 52.86 34.66
CA PRO A 40 15.22 52.96 33.49
C PRO A 40 15.67 53.91 32.37
N GLU A 41 16.61 54.81 32.66
CA GLU A 41 17.19 55.77 31.70
C GLU A 41 18.33 55.15 30.87
N ASN A 42 18.88 54.01 31.30
CA ASN A 42 19.95 53.24 30.66
C ASN A 42 19.55 51.79 30.33
N SER A 43 18.31 51.37 30.62
CA SER A 43 17.86 49.98 30.48
C SER A 43 17.02 49.74 29.20
N ASP A 44 17.24 50.51 28.14
CA ASP A 44 16.54 50.32 26.86
C ASP A 44 17.09 49.06 26.18
N VAL A 45 16.21 48.16 25.74
CA VAL A 45 16.61 46.88 25.14
C VAL A 45 16.20 46.81 23.68
N PHE A 46 17.15 46.46 22.83
CA PHE A 46 16.94 46.20 21.41
C PHE A 46 17.19 44.72 21.11
N TYR A 47 16.31 44.13 20.30
CA TYR A 47 16.37 42.72 19.94
C TYR A 47 16.70 42.53 18.46
N SER A 48 17.41 41.44 18.14
CA SER A 48 17.62 40.99 16.78
C SER A 48 17.81 39.47 16.72
N ILE A 49 17.36 38.84 15.63
CA ILE A 49 17.66 37.45 15.32
C ILE A 49 18.96 37.45 14.49
N THR A 50 20.02 36.84 15.02
CA THR A 50 21.39 36.94 14.46
C THR A 50 21.85 35.68 13.73
N GLY A 51 21.13 34.58 13.88
CA GLY A 51 21.47 33.30 13.25
C GLY A 51 20.46 32.20 13.52
N GLY A 52 20.80 30.98 13.13
CA GLY A 52 19.93 29.81 13.18
C GLY A 52 19.65 29.23 11.80
N GLU A 53 18.92 28.11 11.77
CA GLU A 53 18.66 27.36 10.53
C GLU A 53 17.49 27.95 9.72
N THR A 54 16.63 28.75 10.37
CA THR A 54 15.31 29.15 9.84
C THR A 54 15.02 30.65 10.00
N THR A 55 16.06 31.47 9.92
CA THR A 55 15.99 32.95 10.09
C THR A 55 15.07 33.65 9.09
N GLU A 56 14.72 33.03 7.98
CA GLU A 56 13.84 33.57 6.96
C GLU A 56 12.35 33.57 7.36
N TYR A 57 11.97 32.74 8.34
CA TYR A 57 10.59 32.55 8.78
C TYR A 57 10.21 33.45 9.97
N PHE A 58 11.17 33.79 10.82
CA PHE A 58 10.92 34.51 12.08
C PHE A 58 11.68 35.83 12.11
N ASP A 59 11.07 36.83 12.72
CA ASP A 59 11.72 38.11 12.99
C ASP A 59 11.16 38.76 14.27
N VAL A 60 11.81 39.81 14.74
CA VAL A 60 11.48 40.51 15.99
C VAL A 60 11.39 42.01 15.79
N PHE A 61 10.35 42.63 16.36
CA PHE A 61 10.31 44.08 16.47
C PHE A 61 11.35 44.55 17.49
N SER A 62 12.44 45.13 16.99
CA SER A 62 13.65 45.42 17.78
C SER A 62 13.40 46.16 19.10
N GLN A 63 12.49 47.14 19.14
CA GLN A 63 12.23 47.92 20.36
C GLN A 63 11.24 47.27 21.34
N THR A 64 10.38 46.36 20.86
CA THR A 64 9.30 45.79 21.69
C THR A 64 9.56 44.35 22.06
N GLY A 65 10.52 43.68 21.42
CA GLY A 65 10.78 42.26 21.58
C GLY A 65 9.65 41.37 21.06
N GLN A 66 8.70 41.93 20.30
CA GLN A 66 7.58 41.19 19.73
C GLN A 66 8.06 40.31 18.58
N LEU A 67 7.97 38.99 18.77
CA LEU A 67 8.27 38.00 17.72
C LEU A 67 7.10 37.89 16.76
N TYR A 68 7.40 37.80 15.47
CA TYR A 68 6.42 37.63 14.40
C TYR A 68 6.95 36.71 13.29
N LEU A 69 6.03 36.17 12.49
CA LEU A 69 6.37 35.40 11.30
C LEU A 69 6.59 36.32 10.10
N ASN A 70 7.72 36.17 9.42
CA ASN A 70 8.00 36.82 8.14
C ASN A 70 7.50 35.98 6.95
N GLN A 71 7.50 34.65 7.10
CA GLN A 71 6.96 33.68 6.12
C GLN A 71 6.07 32.66 6.81
N LEU A 72 5.24 31.97 6.03
CA LEU A 72 4.45 30.85 6.53
C LEU A 72 5.37 29.70 6.93
N VAL A 73 5.00 29.01 8.00
CA VAL A 73 5.66 27.82 8.53
C VAL A 73 4.74 26.63 8.35
N ASP A 74 5.32 25.43 8.33
CA ASP A 74 4.63 24.18 8.06
C ASP A 74 5.25 23.11 8.96
N ARG A 75 4.46 22.58 9.90
CA ARG A 75 4.93 21.65 10.92
C ARG A 75 5.28 20.29 10.34
N GLU A 76 4.61 19.88 9.26
CA GLU A 76 4.89 18.64 8.53
C GLU A 76 6.28 18.67 7.89
N THR A 77 6.80 19.86 7.60
CA THR A 77 8.18 20.06 7.16
C THR A 77 9.16 20.14 8.34
N GLU A 78 8.88 20.98 9.34
CA GLU A 78 9.78 21.18 10.49
C GLU A 78 9.01 21.54 11.76
N VAL A 79 9.08 20.66 12.77
CA VAL A 79 8.30 20.81 14.02
C VAL A 79 8.88 21.85 14.97
N VAL A 80 10.21 22.03 14.97
CA VAL A 80 10.93 22.86 15.93
C VAL A 80 12.02 23.66 15.23
N HIS A 81 11.97 24.98 15.40
CA HIS A 81 12.94 25.92 14.87
C HIS A 81 13.88 26.41 15.97
N LEU A 82 15.18 26.39 15.68
CA LEU A 82 16.24 26.86 16.56
C LEU A 82 16.92 28.09 15.95
N LEU A 83 16.77 29.22 16.65
CA LEU A 83 17.27 30.52 16.25
C LEU A 83 18.27 31.05 17.27
N GLU A 84 19.18 31.89 16.82
CA GLU A 84 20.06 32.66 17.69
C GLU A 84 19.51 34.08 17.83
N ILE A 85 19.31 34.51 19.07
CA ILE A 85 18.76 35.83 19.38
C ILE A 85 19.71 36.63 20.25
N THR A 86 19.87 37.90 19.90
CA THR A 86 20.67 38.89 20.61
C THR A 86 19.77 39.96 21.23
N ALA A 87 20.01 40.27 22.50
CA ALA A 87 19.48 41.45 23.18
C ALA A 87 20.64 42.40 23.51
N GLN A 88 20.47 43.70 23.24
CA GLN A 88 21.53 44.71 23.38
C GLN A 88 20.98 46.02 23.97
N SER A 89 21.79 46.73 24.77
CA SER A 89 21.38 47.99 25.45
C SER A 89 21.40 49.23 24.56
N PHE A 90 21.83 49.10 23.30
CA PHE A 90 21.99 50.22 22.37
C PHE A 90 21.38 49.93 21.00
N LEU A 91 20.96 50.98 20.29
CA LEU A 91 20.52 50.87 18.91
C LEU A 91 21.74 50.79 17.98
N GLY A 92 21.92 49.67 17.28
CA GLY A 92 23.07 49.46 16.41
C GLY A 92 23.12 48.06 15.79
N ASP A 93 24.21 47.75 15.11
CA ASP A 93 24.44 46.44 14.51
C ASP A 93 24.92 45.45 15.58
N ALA A 94 24.45 44.19 15.53
CA ALA A 94 24.91 43.13 16.44
C ALA A 94 26.41 42.82 16.30
N SER A 95 27.10 43.35 15.28
CA SER A 95 28.56 43.28 15.16
C SER A 95 29.31 44.21 16.14
N ASP A 96 28.67 45.23 16.70
CA ASP A 96 29.22 46.10 17.76
C ASP A 96 29.00 45.53 19.17
N CYS A 97 28.50 44.30 19.23
CA CYS A 97 28.06 43.64 20.44
C CYS A 97 29.24 43.15 21.29
N THR A 98 29.20 43.44 22.59
CA THR A 98 30.22 43.05 23.56
C THR A 98 29.58 42.36 24.76
N GLU A 99 30.35 41.62 25.55
CA GLU A 99 29.86 40.97 26.79
C GLU A 99 29.28 41.96 27.82
N LEU A 100 29.54 43.26 27.66
CA LEU A 100 29.05 44.32 28.54
C LEU A 100 27.78 44.99 28.03
N SER A 101 27.46 44.84 26.74
CA SER A 101 26.35 45.56 26.09
C SER A 101 25.30 44.64 25.49
N CYS A 102 25.53 43.31 25.51
CA CYS A 102 24.61 42.34 24.95
C CYS A 102 24.59 41.00 25.69
N SER A 103 23.52 40.24 25.42
CA SER A 103 23.51 38.79 25.59
C SER A 103 22.98 38.09 24.33
N VAL A 104 23.52 36.88 24.08
CA VAL A 104 23.11 36.02 22.97
C VAL A 104 22.64 34.69 23.56
N THR A 105 21.52 34.17 23.06
CA THR A 105 20.98 32.88 23.49
C THR A 105 20.26 32.17 22.35
N THR A 106 19.95 30.89 22.55
CA THR A 106 19.11 30.12 21.61
C THR A 106 17.64 30.35 21.92
N LEU A 107 16.89 30.77 20.90
CA LEU A 107 15.44 30.81 20.87
C LEU A 107 14.91 29.51 20.26
N THR A 108 14.06 28.81 21.00
CA THR A 108 13.32 27.65 20.49
C THR A 108 11.89 28.06 20.16
N VAL A 109 11.44 27.78 18.94
CA VAL A 109 10.03 27.93 18.56
C VAL A 109 9.48 26.58 18.14
N SER A 110 8.47 26.09 18.85
CA SER A 110 7.79 24.82 18.52
C SER A 110 6.45 25.10 17.86
N LEU A 111 6.18 24.42 16.75
CA LEU A 111 4.91 24.56 16.04
C LEU A 111 3.84 23.67 16.68
N ILE A 112 2.64 24.24 16.82
CA ILE A 112 1.42 23.54 17.22
C ILE A 112 0.67 23.15 15.96
N ASP A 113 0.41 21.85 15.84
CA ASP A 113 -0.31 21.21 14.74
C ASP A 113 -1.71 21.82 14.52
N VAL A 114 -2.06 21.95 13.26
CA VAL A 114 -3.37 22.37 12.77
C VAL A 114 -3.81 21.35 11.73
N ASN A 115 -5.10 20.98 11.76
CA ASN A 115 -5.67 20.05 10.80
C ASN A 115 -5.83 20.69 9.41
N ASP A 116 -4.73 20.79 8.67
CA ASP A 116 -4.67 21.41 7.34
C ASP A 116 -4.24 20.45 6.22
N ASN A 117 -3.80 19.24 6.58
CA ASN A 117 -3.68 18.14 5.64
C ASN A 117 -5.01 17.38 5.52
N THR A 118 -5.06 16.51 4.51
CA THR A 118 -6.24 15.71 4.19
C THR A 118 -5.79 14.29 3.97
N PRO A 119 -6.58 13.27 4.37
CA PRO A 119 -6.18 11.89 4.18
C PRO A 119 -5.92 11.58 2.70
N GLN A 120 -4.73 11.06 2.41
CA GLN A 120 -4.29 10.66 1.08
C GLN A 120 -4.28 9.14 0.95
N TRP A 121 -5.00 8.62 -0.04
CA TRP A 121 -5.04 7.19 -0.33
C TRP A 121 -3.69 6.69 -0.88
N SER A 122 -3.29 5.49 -0.46
CA SER A 122 -2.05 4.86 -0.91
C SER A 122 -2.06 4.50 -2.40
N LEU A 123 -3.26 4.24 -2.94
CA LEU A 123 -3.51 3.89 -4.34
C LEU A 123 -4.61 4.79 -4.92
N ARG A 124 -4.63 4.96 -6.26
CA ARG A 124 -5.70 5.72 -6.93
C ARG A 124 -7.03 4.97 -6.98
N GLU A 125 -6.94 3.65 -6.92
CA GLU A 125 -8.06 2.72 -6.86
C GLU A 125 -7.63 1.43 -6.17
N TYR A 126 -8.57 0.75 -5.52
CA TYR A 126 -8.33 -0.56 -4.92
C TYR A 126 -9.07 -1.64 -5.70
N ILE A 127 -8.35 -2.66 -6.15
CA ILE A 127 -8.93 -3.78 -6.90
C ILE A 127 -8.82 -5.03 -6.03
N ILE A 128 -9.93 -5.50 -5.49
CA ILE A 128 -9.97 -6.60 -4.53
C ILE A 128 -10.43 -7.87 -5.24
N GLY A 129 -9.51 -8.82 -5.39
CA GLY A 129 -9.82 -10.14 -5.93
C GLY A 129 -10.40 -11.06 -4.85
N VAL A 130 -11.53 -11.69 -5.13
CA VAL A 130 -12.21 -12.61 -4.21
C VAL A 130 -12.65 -13.84 -4.97
N ASN A 131 -12.47 -15.03 -4.40
CA ASN A 131 -13.03 -16.24 -4.97
C ASN A 131 -14.52 -16.35 -4.62
N GLU A 132 -15.37 -16.82 -5.52
CA GLU A 132 -16.80 -17.03 -5.21
C GLU A 132 -17.07 -17.99 -4.06
N THR A 133 -16.13 -18.90 -3.81
CA THR A 133 -16.22 -19.85 -2.71
C THR A 133 -15.80 -19.24 -1.37
N THR A 134 -15.32 -17.99 -1.36
CA THR A 134 -14.96 -17.28 -0.13
C THR A 134 -16.18 -17.12 0.78
N VAL A 135 -16.02 -17.57 2.02
CA VAL A 135 -17.10 -17.58 3.02
C VAL A 135 -17.36 -16.14 3.50
N PRO A 136 -18.62 -15.71 3.65
CA PRO A 136 -18.95 -14.44 4.31
C PRO A 136 -18.34 -14.34 5.72
N GLY A 137 -17.88 -13.15 6.09
CA GLY A 137 -17.12 -12.82 7.30
C GLY A 137 -15.61 -12.80 7.10
N THR A 138 -15.12 -13.37 6.00
CA THR A 138 -13.69 -13.44 5.67
C THR A 138 -13.14 -12.04 5.32
N THR A 139 -11.94 -11.75 5.79
CA THR A 139 -11.17 -10.57 5.38
C THR A 139 -10.70 -10.75 3.94
N ILE A 140 -11.03 -9.81 3.06
CA ILE A 140 -10.74 -9.88 1.62
C ILE A 140 -9.67 -8.86 1.18
N GLY A 141 -9.35 -7.90 2.04
CA GLY A 141 -8.34 -6.91 1.74
C GLY A 141 -8.28 -5.83 2.82
N ARG A 142 -7.37 -4.89 2.62
CA ARG A 142 -7.24 -3.69 3.45
C ARG A 142 -6.98 -2.51 2.52
N ILE A 143 -7.66 -1.40 2.78
CA ILE A 143 -7.44 -0.13 2.12
C ILE A 143 -6.81 0.83 3.13
N GLU A 144 -5.99 1.76 2.67
CA GLU A 144 -5.18 2.59 3.55
C GLU A 144 -4.99 3.99 2.98
N ALA A 145 -5.33 4.98 3.79
CA ALA A 145 -4.97 6.37 3.59
C ALA A 145 -4.12 6.85 4.77
N GLN A 146 -3.30 7.86 4.51
CA GLN A 146 -2.41 8.48 5.48
C GLN A 146 -2.70 9.97 5.51
N ASP A 147 -2.68 10.53 6.70
CA ASP A 147 -2.73 11.96 6.94
C ASP A 147 -1.37 12.39 7.53
N ALA A 148 -0.89 13.55 7.11
CA ALA A 148 0.43 14.06 7.49
C ALA A 148 0.38 14.83 8.82
N ASP A 149 -0.80 15.29 9.23
CA ASP A 149 -1.01 15.99 10.50
C ASP A 149 -0.60 15.11 11.70
N ALA A 150 -0.39 15.72 12.87
CA ALA A 150 0.02 14.98 14.06
C ALA A 150 -1.16 14.45 14.88
N GLU A 151 -0.84 13.47 15.72
CA GLU A 151 -1.71 12.98 16.78
C GLU A 151 -3.13 12.69 16.25
N ASP A 152 -4.16 13.30 16.85
CA ASP A 152 -5.56 13.06 16.52
C ASP A 152 -5.97 13.61 15.15
N PHE A 153 -5.27 14.62 14.61
CA PHE A 153 -5.49 15.17 13.27
C PHE A 153 -4.93 14.22 12.20
N GLY A 154 -3.80 13.56 12.51
CA GLY A 154 -3.22 12.51 11.66
C GLY A 154 -3.97 11.17 11.64
N LEU A 155 -4.94 10.96 12.53
CA LEU A 155 -5.69 9.71 12.59
C LEU A 155 -6.72 9.63 11.46
N VAL A 156 -6.69 8.54 10.70
CA VAL A 156 -7.59 8.32 9.57
C VAL A 156 -8.65 7.28 9.89
N TRP A 157 -9.91 7.62 9.61
CA TRP A 157 -11.06 6.73 9.69
C TRP A 157 -11.67 6.46 8.32
N TYR A 158 -12.38 5.34 8.21
CA TYR A 158 -12.85 4.80 6.94
C TYR A 158 -14.35 4.52 6.95
N ARG A 159 -15.02 4.79 5.82
CA ARG A 159 -16.42 4.37 5.61
C ARG A 159 -16.73 4.17 4.13
N LEU A 160 -17.82 3.47 3.85
CA LEU A 160 -18.37 3.36 2.50
C LEU A 160 -19.40 4.47 2.25
N THR A 161 -19.40 5.04 1.04
CA THR A 161 -20.43 6.01 0.64
C THR A 161 -21.82 5.39 0.60
N VAL A 162 -22.86 6.20 0.82
CA VAL A 162 -24.27 5.77 0.74
C VAL A 162 -24.79 5.93 -0.71
N PRO A 163 -25.47 4.92 -1.28
CA PRO A 163 -25.84 3.65 -0.65
C PRO A 163 -24.63 2.71 -0.51
N ALA A 164 -24.37 2.28 0.73
CA ALA A 164 -23.34 1.29 1.00
C ALA A 164 -23.77 -0.04 0.40
N THR A 165 -22.84 -0.74 -0.23
CA THR A 165 -23.10 -2.08 -0.77
C THR A 165 -23.27 -3.08 0.38
N PRO A 166 -24.31 -3.94 0.38
CA PRO A 166 -24.44 -4.98 1.40
C PRO A 166 -23.41 -6.11 1.23
N LEU A 167 -22.63 -6.09 0.14
CA LEU A 167 -21.66 -7.13 -0.20
C LEU A 167 -20.44 -7.12 0.72
N VAL A 168 -20.02 -5.96 1.20
CA VAL A 168 -18.81 -5.81 2.02
C VAL A 168 -19.05 -4.91 3.21
N THR A 169 -18.26 -5.11 4.25
CA THR A 169 -18.13 -4.19 5.38
C THR A 169 -16.72 -3.66 5.45
N LEU A 170 -16.57 -2.39 5.80
CA LEU A 170 -15.29 -1.72 6.00
C LEU A 170 -15.17 -1.38 7.50
N GLU A 171 -14.12 -1.88 8.12
CA GLU A 171 -13.77 -1.55 9.51
C GLU A 171 -13.21 -0.14 9.58
N GLU A 172 -13.80 0.70 10.44
CA GLU A 172 -13.63 2.16 10.42
C GLU A 172 -12.24 2.61 10.87
N ASP A 173 -11.59 1.89 11.78
CA ASP A 173 -10.29 2.23 12.35
C ASP A 173 -9.11 1.55 11.66
N THR A 174 -9.32 0.39 11.03
CA THR A 174 -8.24 -0.40 10.45
C THR A 174 -8.19 -0.35 8.93
N GLY A 175 -9.29 0.02 8.26
CA GLY A 175 -9.44 -0.06 6.80
C GLY A 175 -9.61 -1.49 6.29
N VAL A 176 -9.86 -2.46 7.16
CA VAL A 176 -10.04 -3.87 6.78
C VAL A 176 -11.39 -4.08 6.10
N LEU A 177 -11.36 -4.65 4.89
CA LEU A 177 -12.54 -5.06 4.14
C LEU A 177 -12.88 -6.52 4.45
N ARG A 178 -14.14 -6.77 4.79
CA ARG A 178 -14.69 -8.11 4.95
C ARG A 178 -15.82 -8.34 3.96
N LEU A 179 -15.87 -9.56 3.43
CA LEU A 179 -17.00 -10.02 2.63
C LEU A 179 -18.20 -10.22 3.56
N ASN A 180 -19.35 -9.64 3.27
CA ASN A 180 -20.57 -9.77 4.07
C ASN A 180 -21.61 -10.70 3.44
N GLN A 181 -21.56 -10.87 2.12
CA GLN A 181 -22.45 -11.76 1.37
C GLN A 181 -21.64 -12.59 0.37
N SER A 182 -22.14 -13.77 0.01
CA SER A 182 -21.49 -14.61 -1.01
C SER A 182 -21.45 -13.89 -2.34
N LEU A 183 -20.29 -13.90 -3.00
CA LEU A 183 -20.14 -13.38 -4.35
C LEU A 183 -20.72 -14.41 -5.32
N ASP A 184 -21.85 -14.10 -5.96
CA ASP A 184 -22.45 -14.96 -6.98
C ASP A 184 -22.10 -14.40 -8.37
N LEU A 185 -21.24 -15.11 -9.08
CA LEU A 185 -20.76 -14.78 -10.42
C LEU A 185 -21.86 -14.61 -11.45
N LEU A 186 -23.00 -15.28 -11.25
CA LEU A 186 -24.14 -15.22 -12.15
C LEU A 186 -25.00 -13.98 -11.91
N GLN A 187 -24.87 -13.34 -10.74
CA GLN A 187 -25.61 -12.12 -10.41
C GLN A 187 -24.90 -10.85 -10.92
N PHE A 188 -23.57 -10.85 -10.99
CA PHE A 188 -22.79 -9.69 -11.38
C PHE A 188 -22.29 -9.82 -12.82
N ARG A 189 -23.03 -9.23 -13.77
CA ARG A 189 -22.55 -9.11 -15.17
C ARG A 189 -21.30 -8.22 -15.30
N VAL A 190 -21.02 -7.40 -14.29
CA VAL A 190 -19.91 -6.45 -14.20
C VAL A 190 -19.42 -6.43 -12.75
N SER A 191 -18.11 -6.32 -12.53
CA SER A 191 -17.49 -6.13 -11.21
C SER A 191 -18.20 -5.03 -10.41
N PRO A 192 -18.65 -5.29 -9.17
CA PRO A 192 -19.18 -4.24 -8.30
C PRO A 192 -18.11 -3.19 -7.99
N VAL A 193 -18.43 -1.92 -8.19
CA VAL A 193 -17.59 -0.79 -7.78
C VAL A 193 -18.31 0.01 -6.70
N PHE A 194 -17.60 0.31 -5.62
CA PHE A 194 -18.07 1.16 -4.54
C PHE A 194 -17.03 2.22 -4.20
N THR A 195 -17.46 3.25 -3.47
CA THR A 195 -16.55 4.34 -3.06
C THR A 195 -16.30 4.22 -1.57
N ALA A 196 -15.03 4.10 -1.20
CA ALA A 196 -14.58 4.27 0.17
C ALA A 196 -14.19 5.73 0.41
N VAL A 197 -14.38 6.18 1.64
CA VAL A 197 -14.10 7.54 2.09
C VAL A 197 -13.15 7.45 3.27
N ALA A 198 -12.01 8.12 3.17
CA ALA A 198 -11.09 8.37 4.27
C ALA A 198 -11.40 9.76 4.83
N PHE A 199 -11.38 9.89 6.16
CA PHE A 199 -11.65 11.15 6.84
C PHE A 199 -10.87 11.24 8.15
N ASP A 200 -10.40 12.43 8.48
CA ASP A 200 -9.79 12.78 9.76
C ASP A 200 -10.84 13.15 10.82
N ASN A 201 -10.38 13.43 12.04
CA ASN A 201 -11.12 13.98 13.19
C ASN A 201 -12.53 13.38 13.41
N ARG A 202 -12.68 12.07 13.15
CA ARG A 202 -13.95 11.33 13.12
C ARG A 202 -15.09 11.99 12.33
N GLY A 203 -14.76 12.86 11.37
CA GLY A 203 -15.74 13.59 10.56
C GLY A 203 -16.58 14.60 11.35
N SER A 204 -16.07 15.06 12.49
CA SER A 204 -16.82 15.89 13.46
C SER A 204 -16.55 17.39 13.36
N SER A 205 -15.54 17.80 12.59
CA SER A 205 -15.11 19.20 12.45
C SER A 205 -15.45 19.74 11.05
N PRO A 206 -15.80 21.03 10.88
CA PRO A 206 -15.90 21.65 9.55
C PRO A 206 -14.59 21.60 8.75
N SER A 207 -13.46 21.39 9.43
CA SER A 207 -12.15 21.14 8.81
C SER A 207 -11.91 19.68 8.45
N SER A 208 -12.83 18.75 8.73
CA SER A 208 -12.63 17.35 8.33
C SER A 208 -12.73 17.26 6.81
N ILE A 209 -11.62 16.99 6.15
CA ILE A 209 -11.58 16.89 4.71
C ILE A 209 -11.62 15.40 4.36
N SER A 210 -12.58 15.02 3.53
CA SER A 210 -12.77 13.61 3.18
C SER A 210 -12.34 13.35 1.75
N MET A 211 -11.61 12.25 1.52
CA MET A 211 -11.17 11.84 0.19
C MET A 211 -11.78 10.51 -0.22
N ASN A 212 -12.22 10.44 -1.47
CA ASN A 212 -12.88 9.27 -2.02
C ASN A 212 -11.91 8.42 -2.83
N VAL A 213 -12.01 7.09 -2.71
CA VAL A 213 -11.32 6.13 -3.58
C VAL A 213 -12.30 5.09 -4.12
N PRO A 214 -12.25 4.77 -5.43
CA PRO A 214 -13.01 3.65 -5.96
C PRO A 214 -12.39 2.32 -5.50
N VAL A 215 -13.26 1.38 -5.15
CA VAL A 215 -12.91 0.01 -4.82
C VAL A 215 -13.71 -0.91 -5.74
N GLU A 216 -13.00 -1.68 -6.56
CA GLU A 216 -13.55 -2.66 -7.49
C GLU A 216 -13.42 -4.06 -6.88
N LEU A 217 -14.54 -4.78 -6.76
CA LEU A 217 -14.56 -6.17 -6.33
C LEU A 217 -14.59 -7.08 -7.55
N VAL A 218 -13.59 -7.95 -7.69
CA VAL A 218 -13.42 -8.82 -8.84
C VAL A 218 -13.50 -10.27 -8.38
N SER A 219 -14.34 -11.07 -9.05
CA SER A 219 -14.28 -12.52 -8.83
C SER A 219 -13.06 -13.11 -9.54
N VAL A 220 -12.20 -13.79 -8.79
CA VAL A 220 -10.95 -14.37 -9.32
C VAL A 220 -10.86 -15.84 -8.93
N ALA A 221 -10.83 -16.71 -9.94
CA ALA A 221 -10.54 -18.12 -9.77
C ALA A 221 -9.03 -18.39 -9.80
N GLU A 222 -8.59 -19.52 -9.23
CA GLU A 222 -7.17 -19.85 -9.10
C GLU A 222 -6.40 -19.89 -10.44
N GLU A 223 -7.07 -20.26 -11.53
CA GLU A 223 -6.52 -20.31 -12.90
C GLU A 223 -6.15 -18.94 -13.50
N TYR A 224 -6.50 -17.84 -12.84
CA TYR A 224 -6.11 -16.48 -13.25
C TYR A 224 -4.96 -15.92 -12.41
N LEU A 225 -4.50 -16.66 -11.40
CA LEU A 225 -3.48 -16.21 -10.47
C LEU A 225 -2.07 -16.48 -11.01
N VAL A 226 -1.18 -15.52 -10.76
CA VAL A 226 0.26 -15.61 -10.99
C VAL A 226 0.96 -15.49 -9.63
N VAL A 227 1.92 -16.36 -9.36
CA VAL A 227 2.69 -16.33 -8.11
C VAL A 227 4.11 -15.91 -8.42
N LEU A 228 4.55 -14.80 -7.83
CA LEU A 228 5.93 -14.33 -7.86
C LEU A 228 6.58 -14.63 -6.52
N THR A 229 7.65 -15.42 -6.51
CA THR A 229 8.46 -15.62 -5.31
C THR A 229 9.57 -14.58 -5.28
N ILE A 230 9.63 -13.81 -4.19
CA ILE A 230 10.63 -12.76 -3.95
C ILE A 230 11.55 -13.12 -2.78
N SER A 231 12.75 -12.55 -2.78
CA SER A 231 13.79 -12.85 -1.78
C SER A 231 13.57 -12.24 -0.40
N GLN A 232 12.60 -11.33 -0.25
CA GLN A 232 12.25 -10.71 1.02
C GLN A 232 11.42 -11.64 1.90
N SER A 233 11.55 -11.49 3.22
CA SER A 233 10.70 -12.17 4.19
C SER A 233 9.27 -11.60 4.20
N LEU A 234 8.31 -12.41 4.64
CA LEU A 234 6.90 -11.98 4.67
C LEU A 234 6.72 -10.74 5.55
N ALA A 235 7.44 -10.65 6.66
CA ALA A 235 7.37 -9.50 7.57
C ALA A 235 7.88 -8.21 6.92
N GLU A 236 8.95 -8.26 6.13
CA GLU A 236 9.47 -7.10 5.39
C GLU A 236 8.47 -6.64 4.32
N VAL A 237 7.86 -7.58 3.61
CA VAL A 237 6.86 -7.28 2.57
C VAL A 237 5.58 -6.70 3.19
N GLN A 238 5.13 -7.24 4.32
CA GLN A 238 3.97 -6.73 5.06
C GLN A 238 4.20 -5.34 5.65
N ALA A 239 5.42 -5.06 6.14
CA ALA A 239 5.79 -3.76 6.68
C ALA A 239 5.76 -2.65 5.61
N ASP A 240 5.99 -3.00 4.34
CA ASP A 240 5.95 -2.05 3.23
C ASP A 240 4.94 -2.45 2.12
N MET A 241 3.75 -2.88 2.55
CA MET A 241 2.68 -3.28 1.65
C MET A 241 2.26 -2.15 0.70
N ASN A 242 2.29 -0.90 1.17
CA ASN A 242 1.95 0.28 0.37
C ASN A 242 2.97 0.51 -0.76
N GLN A 243 4.27 0.26 -0.53
CA GLN A 243 5.25 0.27 -1.62
C GLN A 243 4.93 -0.83 -2.63
N LEU A 244 4.75 -2.08 -2.18
CA LEU A 244 4.46 -3.21 -3.07
C LEU A 244 3.25 -2.93 -3.97
N GLN A 245 2.14 -2.49 -3.37
CA GLN A 245 0.92 -2.16 -4.12
C GLN A 245 1.16 -1.04 -5.15
N ARG A 246 1.91 0.01 -4.80
CA ARG A 246 2.29 1.08 -5.74
C ARG A 246 3.15 0.56 -6.90
N VAL A 247 4.12 -0.33 -6.62
CA VAL A 247 4.93 -0.95 -7.68
C VAL A 247 4.03 -1.71 -8.67
N VAL A 248 3.10 -2.48 -8.14
CA VAL A 248 2.15 -3.27 -8.93
C VAL A 248 1.22 -2.37 -9.76
N GLU A 249 0.73 -1.26 -9.18
CA GLU A 249 -0.10 -0.25 -9.87
C GLU A 249 0.64 0.48 -11.01
N MET A 250 1.96 0.66 -10.88
CA MET A 250 2.79 1.36 -11.88
C MET A 250 3.08 0.54 -13.14
N VAL A 251 2.75 -0.75 -13.18
CA VAL A 251 3.02 -1.62 -14.33
C VAL A 251 2.14 -1.21 -15.52
N PRO A 252 2.71 -0.75 -16.65
CA PRO A 252 1.91 -0.32 -17.79
C PRO A 252 1.37 -1.52 -18.57
N GLY A 253 0.24 -1.32 -19.24
CA GLY A 253 -0.37 -2.30 -20.16
C GLY A 253 -1.45 -3.19 -19.55
N ALA A 254 -1.56 -3.25 -18.22
CA ALA A 254 -2.65 -3.91 -17.50
C ALA A 254 -2.87 -3.24 -16.13
N ARG A 255 -4.02 -3.48 -15.51
CA ARG A 255 -4.24 -3.17 -14.09
C ARG A 255 -3.92 -4.42 -13.30
N LEU A 256 -2.81 -4.43 -12.57
CA LEU A 256 -2.42 -5.56 -11.73
C LEU A 256 -2.88 -5.32 -10.28
N SER A 257 -3.20 -6.40 -9.57
CA SER A 257 -3.51 -6.32 -8.14
C SER A 257 -2.97 -7.51 -7.37
N VAL A 258 -2.64 -7.26 -6.10
CA VAL A 258 -2.20 -8.29 -5.15
C VAL A 258 -3.42 -9.02 -4.61
N TYR A 259 -3.49 -10.32 -4.87
CA TYR A 259 -4.53 -11.22 -4.37
C TYR A 259 -4.22 -11.70 -2.95
N ASP A 260 -2.98 -12.13 -2.70
CA ASP A 260 -2.54 -12.72 -1.43
C ASP A 260 -1.01 -12.61 -1.28
N ILE A 261 -0.52 -12.62 -0.06
CA ILE A 261 0.91 -12.71 0.27
C ILE A 261 1.13 -13.76 1.36
N ARG A 262 2.10 -14.64 1.15
CA ARG A 262 2.36 -15.75 2.06
C ARG A 262 3.82 -16.17 2.06
N GLU A 263 4.25 -16.83 3.13
CA GLU A 263 5.59 -17.43 3.15
C GLU A 263 5.70 -18.49 2.04
N SER A 264 6.82 -18.45 1.30
CA SER A 264 7.01 -19.40 0.21
C SER A 264 7.23 -20.81 0.75
N THR A 265 6.35 -21.74 0.35
CA THR A 265 6.46 -23.16 0.73
C THR A 265 7.30 -23.97 -0.25
N ALA A 266 7.92 -23.35 -1.27
CA ALA A 266 8.71 -24.05 -2.26
C ALA A 266 9.79 -24.90 -1.58
N SER A 267 9.60 -26.22 -1.57
CA SER A 267 10.59 -27.19 -1.13
C SER A 267 11.82 -27.08 -2.01
N GLU A 268 13.00 -27.39 -1.47
CA GLU A 268 14.25 -27.55 -2.20
C GLU A 268 14.00 -28.39 -3.47
N GLU A 269 13.79 -27.76 -4.62
CA GLU A 269 13.69 -28.50 -5.88
C GLU A 269 15.09 -28.97 -6.26
N GLU A 270 15.26 -30.30 -6.33
CA GLU A 270 16.45 -30.96 -6.84
C GLU A 270 16.61 -30.64 -8.33
N ALA A 271 17.20 -29.49 -8.65
CA ALA A 271 17.76 -29.27 -9.98
C ALA A 271 18.96 -30.22 -10.18
N GLY A 272 18.70 -31.42 -10.71
CA GLY A 272 19.73 -32.37 -11.13
C GLY A 272 20.54 -33.03 -10.00
N GLY A 273 19.91 -33.33 -8.86
CA GLY A 273 20.54 -34.06 -7.75
C GLY A 273 21.55 -33.25 -6.93
N ARG A 274 21.54 -31.91 -7.05
CA ARG A 274 22.33 -31.01 -6.23
C ARG A 274 21.40 -30.12 -5.42
N VAL A 275 21.33 -30.36 -4.11
CA VAL A 275 20.60 -29.51 -3.16
C VAL A 275 21.20 -28.11 -3.21
N VAL A 276 20.52 -27.18 -3.87
CA VAL A 276 20.82 -25.76 -3.79
C VAL A 276 20.27 -25.29 -2.45
N LYS A 277 21.16 -25.01 -1.49
CA LYS A 277 20.76 -24.48 -0.18
C LYS A 277 19.87 -23.25 -0.36
N ARG A 278 18.71 -23.23 0.31
CA ARG A 278 17.81 -22.08 0.39
C ARG A 278 18.58 -20.79 0.72
N GLN A 279 18.44 -19.78 -0.14
CA GLN A 279 18.90 -18.43 0.14
C GLN A 279 17.82 -17.70 0.95
N GLY A 280 17.87 -17.85 2.28
CA GLY A 280 17.07 -17.03 3.20
C GLY A 280 15.55 -17.25 3.16
N PRO A 281 14.79 -16.45 3.94
CA PRO A 281 13.33 -16.41 3.88
C PRO A 281 12.87 -15.84 2.54
N GLN A 282 11.75 -16.34 2.01
CA GLN A 282 11.15 -15.89 0.75
C GLN A 282 9.64 -15.75 0.88
N THR A 283 9.06 -14.87 0.07
CA THR A 283 7.63 -14.57 0.08
C THR A 283 7.02 -14.85 -1.29
N ASP A 284 5.89 -15.54 -1.32
CA ASP A 284 5.05 -15.68 -2.49
C ASP A 284 4.07 -14.49 -2.53
N VAL A 285 4.17 -13.67 -3.56
CA VAL A 285 3.23 -12.60 -3.90
C VAL A 285 2.32 -13.11 -5.00
N VAL A 286 1.04 -13.28 -4.67
CA VAL A 286 0.01 -13.78 -5.59
C VAL A 286 -0.68 -12.59 -6.23
N LEU A 287 -0.69 -12.55 -7.56
CA LEU A 287 -1.20 -11.46 -8.37
C LEU A 287 -2.28 -11.96 -9.34
N PHE A 288 -3.13 -11.03 -9.79
CA PHE A 288 -3.99 -11.19 -10.96
C PHE A 288 -3.97 -9.91 -11.79
N GLY A 289 -4.35 -10.03 -13.06
CA GLY A 289 -4.38 -8.91 -13.99
C GLY A 289 -5.77 -8.66 -14.57
N LEU A 290 -6.07 -7.39 -14.83
CA LEU A 290 -7.20 -6.93 -15.61
C LEU A 290 -6.71 -6.19 -16.86
N SER A 291 -7.54 -6.16 -17.90
CA SER A 291 -7.32 -5.32 -19.06
C SER A 291 -7.13 -3.84 -18.67
N SER A 292 -6.36 -3.11 -19.47
CA SER A 292 -6.01 -1.70 -19.19
C SER A 292 -7.21 -0.74 -19.23
N ASP A 293 -8.28 -1.09 -19.95
CA ASP A 293 -9.55 -0.38 -19.98
C ASP A 293 -10.49 -0.74 -18.80
N GLY A 294 -10.11 -1.73 -17.99
CA GLY A 294 -10.89 -2.25 -16.88
C GLY A 294 -12.03 -3.16 -17.34
N GLY A 295 -12.27 -4.23 -16.58
CA GLY A 295 -13.47 -5.06 -16.72
C GLY A 295 -13.29 -6.45 -17.31
N GLN A 296 -12.13 -6.81 -17.86
CA GLN A 296 -11.82 -8.19 -18.24
C GLN A 296 -10.62 -8.75 -17.48
N LEU A 297 -10.82 -9.91 -16.83
CA LEU A 297 -9.76 -10.68 -16.20
C LEU A 297 -8.81 -11.23 -17.27
N LEU A 298 -7.51 -10.98 -17.10
CA LEU A 298 -6.46 -11.51 -17.95
C LEU A 298 -6.14 -12.93 -17.51
N THR A 299 -5.84 -13.83 -18.46
CA THR A 299 -5.34 -15.16 -18.11
C THR A 299 -4.02 -15.04 -17.33
N SER A 300 -3.67 -16.08 -16.58
CA SER A 300 -2.39 -16.13 -15.85
C SER A 300 -1.19 -15.93 -16.79
N GLN A 301 -1.25 -16.48 -18.01
CA GLN A 301 -0.21 -16.27 -19.04
C GLN A 301 -0.15 -14.82 -19.53
N GLN A 302 -1.29 -14.19 -19.84
CA GLN A 302 -1.32 -12.79 -20.25
C GLN A 302 -0.79 -11.87 -19.14
N THR A 303 -1.16 -12.15 -17.89
CA THR A 303 -0.67 -11.43 -16.71
C THR A 303 0.85 -11.61 -16.58
N LEU A 304 1.36 -12.82 -16.75
CA LEU A 304 2.79 -13.11 -16.74
C LEU A 304 3.54 -12.36 -17.85
N ASP A 305 2.98 -12.31 -19.07
CA ASP A 305 3.59 -11.59 -20.19
C ASP A 305 3.71 -10.10 -19.87
N VAL A 306 2.68 -9.50 -19.25
CA VAL A 306 2.73 -8.10 -18.81
C VAL A 306 3.80 -7.88 -17.74
N ILE A 307 3.89 -8.74 -16.74
CA ILE A 307 4.91 -8.65 -15.69
C ILE A 307 6.32 -8.79 -16.29
N SER A 308 6.51 -9.78 -17.16
CA SER A 308 7.81 -10.08 -17.78
C SER A 308 8.30 -8.96 -18.68
N ASN A 309 7.40 -8.34 -19.46
CA ASN A 309 7.71 -7.19 -20.31
C ASN A 309 8.05 -5.92 -19.50
N ASN A 310 7.67 -5.88 -18.23
CA ASN A 310 7.89 -4.75 -17.33
C ASN A 310 8.78 -5.14 -16.13
N ALA A 311 9.64 -6.16 -16.28
CA ALA A 311 10.44 -6.70 -15.19
C ALA A 311 11.32 -5.64 -14.49
N SER A 312 11.72 -4.57 -15.18
CA SER A 312 12.48 -3.46 -14.58
C SER A 312 11.72 -2.71 -13.49
N VAL A 313 10.38 -2.63 -13.58
CA VAL A 313 9.54 -1.96 -12.57
C VAL A 313 9.67 -2.68 -11.21
N PHE A 314 9.78 -4.01 -11.25
CA PHE A 314 9.98 -4.83 -10.05
C PHE A 314 11.45 -4.91 -9.64
N GLY A 315 12.36 -5.03 -10.60
CA GLY A 315 13.78 -5.37 -10.38
C GLY A 315 14.58 -4.36 -9.55
N ASP A 316 14.13 -3.11 -9.46
CA ASP A 316 14.80 -2.09 -8.65
C ASP A 316 14.46 -2.20 -7.14
N MET A 317 13.32 -2.81 -6.79
CA MET A 317 12.83 -2.89 -5.40
C MET A 317 12.73 -4.34 -4.88
N TYR A 318 12.40 -5.29 -5.75
CA TYR A 318 12.19 -6.68 -5.39
C TYR A 318 13.00 -7.62 -6.29
N THR A 319 13.74 -8.55 -5.67
CA THR A 319 14.44 -9.59 -6.42
C THR A 319 13.51 -10.78 -6.59
N ILE A 320 12.97 -10.93 -7.80
CA ILE A 320 12.13 -12.07 -8.18
C ILE A 320 13.03 -13.29 -8.41
N THR A 321 12.78 -14.37 -7.69
CA THR A 321 13.55 -15.63 -7.79
C THR A 321 12.84 -16.68 -8.59
N THR A 322 11.50 -16.69 -8.57
CA THR A 322 10.69 -17.71 -9.25
C THR A 322 9.35 -17.14 -9.66
N VAL A 323 8.80 -17.64 -10.77
CA VAL A 323 7.45 -17.30 -11.22
C VAL A 323 6.68 -18.59 -11.50
N LYS A 324 5.45 -18.69 -10.99
CA LYS A 324 4.53 -19.81 -11.22
C LYS A 324 3.20 -19.29 -11.73
N VAL A 325 2.59 -20.00 -12.67
CA VAL A 325 1.27 -19.68 -13.23
C VAL A 325 0.34 -20.88 -13.06
N PHE A 326 -0.95 -20.61 -12.88
CA PHE A 326 -2.00 -21.63 -12.79
C PHE A 326 -2.95 -21.55 -13.98
N PRO A 327 -3.49 -22.69 -14.48
CA PRO A 327 -2.93 -24.02 -14.28
C PRO A 327 -1.49 -24.06 -14.82
N VAL A 328 -0.65 -24.90 -14.21
CA VAL A 328 0.68 -25.16 -14.77
C VAL A 328 0.47 -25.64 -16.21
N PRO A 329 1.03 -24.97 -17.23
CA PRO A 329 0.89 -25.44 -18.60
C PRO A 329 1.40 -26.88 -18.64
N ALA A 330 0.59 -27.80 -19.18
CA ALA A 330 1.01 -29.18 -19.34
C ALA A 330 2.39 -29.18 -20.00
N SER A 331 3.37 -29.83 -19.38
CA SER A 331 4.70 -29.94 -19.97
C SER A 331 4.57 -30.57 -21.36
N GLU A 332 5.48 -30.26 -22.30
CA GLU A 332 5.45 -30.94 -23.62
C GLU A 332 5.50 -32.48 -23.44
N GLU A 333 6.13 -32.98 -22.36
CA GLU A 333 6.10 -34.39 -21.95
C GLU A 333 4.70 -34.87 -21.51
N ASP A 334 3.96 -34.08 -20.73
CA ASP A 334 2.58 -34.41 -20.34
C ASP A 334 1.63 -34.34 -21.54
N SER A 335 1.90 -33.50 -22.54
CA SER A 335 1.11 -33.44 -23.77
C SER A 335 1.31 -34.69 -24.63
N GLU A 336 2.54 -35.21 -24.73
CA GLU A 336 2.82 -36.47 -25.41
C GLU A 336 2.24 -37.67 -24.66
N ASP A 337 2.27 -37.68 -23.32
CA ASP A 337 1.67 -38.74 -22.51
C ASP A 337 0.14 -38.68 -22.50
N LEU A 338 -0.47 -37.49 -22.53
CA LEU A 338 -1.91 -37.33 -22.69
C LEU A 338 -2.37 -37.73 -24.09
N ASP A 339 -1.63 -37.37 -25.15
CA ASP A 339 -1.90 -37.83 -26.51
C ASP A 339 -1.66 -39.35 -26.65
N ARG A 340 -0.65 -39.92 -25.98
CA ARG A 340 -0.46 -41.38 -25.91
C ARG A 340 -1.59 -42.06 -25.16
N LEU A 341 -2.04 -41.56 -24.00
CA LEU A 341 -3.18 -42.11 -23.27
C LEU A 341 -4.47 -42.03 -24.09
N THR A 342 -4.70 -40.90 -24.77
CA THR A 342 -5.87 -40.70 -25.64
C THR A 342 -5.82 -41.64 -26.85
N LEU A 343 -4.66 -41.77 -27.50
CA LEU A 343 -4.43 -42.73 -28.60
C LEU A 343 -4.60 -44.18 -28.12
N THR A 344 -4.12 -44.52 -26.93
CA THR A 344 -4.23 -45.88 -26.36
C THR A 344 -5.68 -46.23 -26.01
N ILE A 345 -6.45 -45.27 -25.46
CA ILE A 345 -7.88 -45.43 -25.18
C ILE A 345 -8.68 -45.58 -26.49
N VAL A 346 -8.37 -44.78 -27.52
CA VAL A 346 -9.04 -44.89 -28.83
C VAL A 346 -8.71 -46.24 -29.49
N VAL A 347 -7.44 -46.67 -29.48
CA VAL A 347 -7.03 -47.98 -30.04
C VAL A 347 -7.68 -49.14 -29.27
N ALA A 348 -7.71 -49.09 -27.93
CA ALA A 348 -8.38 -50.11 -27.12
C ALA A 348 -9.89 -50.17 -27.42
N SER A 349 -10.54 -49.01 -27.59
CA SER A 349 -11.97 -48.93 -27.93
C SER A 349 -12.28 -49.51 -29.31
N VAL A 350 -11.42 -49.26 -30.31
CA VAL A 350 -11.54 -49.83 -31.65
C VAL A 350 -11.30 -51.35 -31.64
N VAL A 351 -10.30 -51.84 -30.91
CA VAL A 351 -10.00 -53.28 -30.80
C VAL A 351 -11.15 -54.03 -30.12
N VAL A 352 -11.71 -53.48 -29.03
CA VAL A 352 -12.90 -54.06 -28.37
C VAL A 352 -14.10 -54.05 -29.31
N GLY A 353 -14.32 -52.97 -30.07
CA GLY A 353 -15.38 -52.89 -31.07
C GLY A 353 -15.24 -53.96 -32.17
N VAL A 354 -14.03 -54.16 -32.71
CA VAL A 354 -13.76 -55.18 -33.74
C VAL A 354 -13.94 -56.59 -33.17
N LEU A 355 -13.46 -56.85 -31.94
CA LEU A 355 -13.65 -58.14 -31.29
C LEU A 355 -15.13 -58.46 -31.04
N LEU A 356 -15.94 -57.47 -30.64
CA LEU A 356 -17.38 -57.63 -30.48
C LEU A 356 -18.08 -57.92 -31.82
N VAL A 357 -17.66 -57.26 -32.91
CA VAL A 357 -18.19 -57.54 -34.25
C VAL A 357 -17.80 -58.95 -34.71
N VAL A 358 -16.56 -59.39 -34.50
CA VAL A 358 -16.12 -60.75 -34.82
C VAL A 358 -16.88 -61.78 -33.97
N LEU A 359 -17.10 -61.51 -32.69
CA LEU A 359 -17.90 -62.36 -31.81
C LEU A 359 -19.36 -62.43 -32.29
N PHE A 360 -19.93 -61.31 -32.73
CA PHE A 360 -21.28 -61.26 -33.28
C PHE A 360 -21.40 -62.02 -34.60
N VAL A 361 -20.43 -61.86 -35.52
CA VAL A 361 -20.41 -62.59 -36.80
C VAL A 361 -20.21 -64.09 -36.59
N THR A 362 -19.37 -64.49 -35.63
CA THR A 362 -19.16 -65.92 -35.30
C THR A 362 -20.38 -66.52 -34.61
N LEU A 363 -21.03 -65.82 -33.69
CA LEU A 363 -22.28 -66.25 -33.05
C LEU A 363 -23.43 -66.33 -34.07
N CYS A 364 -23.60 -65.34 -34.95
CA CYS A 364 -24.59 -65.37 -36.03
C CYS A 364 -24.27 -66.47 -37.07
N GLY A 365 -22.99 -66.69 -37.39
CA GLY A 365 -22.54 -67.76 -38.26
C GLY A 365 -22.83 -69.15 -37.68
N CYS A 366 -22.63 -69.34 -36.37
CA CYS A 366 -22.99 -70.57 -35.67
C CYS A 366 -24.51 -70.81 -35.64
N CYS A 367 -25.33 -69.77 -35.41
CA CYS A 367 -26.79 -69.87 -35.53
C CYS A 367 -27.23 -70.24 -36.96
N TRP A 368 -26.54 -69.75 -37.98
CA TRP A 368 -26.85 -70.08 -39.38
C TRP A 368 -26.48 -71.53 -39.74
N LEU A 369 -25.39 -72.08 -39.19
CA LEU A 369 -25.04 -73.50 -39.36
C LEU A 369 -25.95 -74.46 -38.59
N GLN A 370 -26.42 -74.09 -37.39
CA GLN A 370 -27.33 -74.94 -36.61
C GLN A 370 -28.75 -75.04 -37.19
N ASN A 371 -29.20 -74.05 -37.98
CA ASN A 371 -30.50 -74.10 -38.66
C ASN A 371 -30.49 -74.83 -40.02
N ARG A 372 -29.34 -75.33 -40.49
CA ARG A 372 -29.23 -76.02 -41.79
C ARG A 372 -29.13 -77.56 -41.72
N PHE A 373 -29.02 -78.15 -40.54
CA PHE A 373 -29.01 -79.60 -40.37
C PHE A 373 -29.92 -80.01 -39.20
N PRO A 374 -31.12 -80.57 -39.45
CA PRO A 374 -31.88 -81.20 -38.39
C PRO A 374 -31.16 -82.47 -37.92
N PRO A 375 -31.26 -82.85 -36.63
CA PRO A 375 -30.64 -84.08 -36.15
C PRO A 375 -31.30 -85.30 -36.81
N HIS A 376 -30.48 -86.10 -37.50
CA HIS A 376 -30.87 -87.44 -37.92
C HIS A 376 -31.10 -88.31 -36.67
N ILE A 377 -32.36 -88.64 -36.42
CA ILE A 377 -32.75 -89.66 -35.45
C ILE A 377 -32.36 -91.02 -36.05
N ILE A 378 -31.36 -91.66 -35.43
CA ILE A 378 -31.05 -93.07 -35.65
C ILE A 378 -31.99 -93.86 -34.73
N HIS A 379 -32.95 -94.58 -35.32
CA HIS A 379 -33.63 -95.68 -34.64
C HIS A 379 -33.20 -97.00 -35.28
N THR A 380 -32.54 -97.82 -34.46
CA THR A 380 -32.26 -99.22 -34.68
C THR A 380 -33.52 -100.07 -34.44
N GLN A 381 -33.73 -101.00 -35.37
CA GLN A 381 -34.65 -102.17 -35.39
C GLN A 381 -36.16 -101.92 -35.46
#